data_AF-A0A519GR24-F1
#
_entry.id   AF-A0A519GR24-F1
#
_cell.length_a   1.000
_cell.length_b   1.000
_cell.length_c   1.000
_cell.angle_alpha   90.00
_cell.angle_beta   90.00
_cell.angle_gamma   90.00
#
_symmetry.space_group_name_H-M   'P 1'
#
loop_
_entity.id
_entity.type
_entity.pdbx_description
1 polymer ?
#
loop_
_entity_poly.entity_id
_entity_poly.type
_entity_poly.pdbx_seq_one_letter_code
_entity_poly.pdbx_strand_id
1 'polypeptide(L)' 'VLALHHQKSPPTINIFNQDPECDLDYCANEARDLKIDVAVKNNFGFGGTNGTLVFKRA' A
#
# COMPACT_ATOMS: atom_id res chain seq x y z
N VAL A 1 8.94 2.20 -3.97
CA VAL A 1 10.27 1.61 -4.27
C VAL A 1 10.94 1.01 -3.03
N LEU A 2 11.10 1.73 -1.91
CA LEU A 2 11.76 1.15 -0.72
C LEU A 2 11.11 -0.12 -0.16
N ALA A 3 9.78 -0.26 -0.24
CA ALA A 3 9.09 -1.51 0.14
C ALA A 3 9.57 -2.72 -0.69
N LEU A 4 9.81 -2.54 -2.00
CA LEU A 4 10.41 -3.55 -2.86
C LEU A 4 11.88 -3.83 -2.51
N HIS A 5 12.64 -2.82 -2.09
CA HIS A 5 14.05 -3.00 -1.72
C HIS A 5 14.20 -3.76 -0.39
N HIS A 6 13.51 -3.29 0.66
CA HIS A 6 13.61 -3.86 2.01
C HIS A 6 12.69 -5.07 2.25
N GLN A 7 11.85 -5.43 1.28
CA GLN A 7 10.89 -6.53 1.40
C GLN A 7 9.99 -6.40 2.65
N LYS A 8 9.49 -5.17 2.86
CA LYS A 8 8.64 -4.82 4.01
C LYS A 8 7.51 -3.89 3.58
N SER A 9 6.28 -4.28 3.91
CA SER A 9 5.10 -3.43 3.75
C SER A 9 5.02 -2.46 4.93
N PRO A 10 4.93 -1.13 4.69
CA PRO A 10 4.67 -0.18 5.76
C PRO A 10 3.25 -0.36 6.32
N PRO A 11 3.01 0.03 7.59
CA PRO A 11 1.70 -0.07 8.18
C PRO A 11 0.78 1.07 7.74
N THR A 12 -0.51 0.80 7.77
CA THR A 12 -1.53 1.84 7.90
C THR A 12 -1.86 1.97 9.39
N ILE A 13 -1.32 3.01 10.03
CA ILE A 13 -1.55 3.25 11.47
C ILE A 13 -2.97 3.74 11.75
N ASN A 14 -3.41 3.61 13.00
CA ASN A 14 -4.70 4.09 13.53
C ASN A 14 -5.94 3.35 13.00
N ILE A 15 -5.80 2.11 12.54
CA ILE A 15 -6.94 1.26 12.19
C ILE A 15 -7.32 0.42 13.42
N PHE A 16 -8.29 0.89 14.21
CA PHE A 16 -8.82 0.16 15.37
C PHE A 16 -10.26 -0.33 15.16
N ASN A 17 -11.01 0.38 14.32
CA ASN A 17 -12.38 0.07 13.94
C ASN A 17 -12.46 0.15 12.41
N GLN A 18 -12.16 -0.95 11.74
CA GLN A 18 -12.16 -1.00 10.28
C GLN A 18 -13.60 -0.90 9.77
N ASP A 19 -13.80 -0.07 8.74
CA ASP A 19 -15.10 0.10 8.11
C ASP A 19 -15.52 -1.21 7.39
N PRO A 20 -16.77 -1.70 7.55
CA PRO A 20 -17.25 -2.89 6.86
C PRO A 20 -17.16 -2.83 5.33
N GLU A 21 -17.22 -1.65 4.72
CA GLU A 21 -17.04 -1.47 3.27
C GLU A 21 -15.57 -1.51 2.84
N CYS A 22 -14.65 -1.33 3.79
CA CYS A 22 -13.22 -1.42 3.59
C CYS A 22 -12.74 -2.79 4.09
N ASP A 23 -12.98 -3.86 3.34
CA ASP A 23 -12.79 -5.24 3.77
C ASP A 23 -11.43 -5.87 3.36
N LEU A 24 -10.53 -5.07 2.77
CA LEU A 24 -9.21 -5.54 2.34
C LEU A 24 -8.18 -5.62 3.49
N ASP A 25 -7.01 -6.18 3.18
CA ASP A 25 -5.86 -6.18 4.09
C ASP A 25 -5.04 -4.90 3.93
N TYR A 26 -5.19 -3.98 4.89
CA TYR A 26 -4.54 -2.67 4.87
C TYR A 26 -3.18 -2.63 5.59
N CYS A 27 -2.64 -3.78 6.01
CA CYS A 27 -1.44 -3.83 6.86
C CYS A 27 -1.60 -2.95 8.12
N ALA A 28 -2.67 -3.17 8.89
CA ALA A 28 -3.06 -2.32 10.00
C ALA A 28 -2.00 -2.31 11.13
N ASN A 29 -1.63 -1.11 11.58
CA ASN A 29 -0.84 -0.76 12.78
C ASN A 29 0.60 -1.27 12.87
N GLU A 30 0.95 -2.39 12.24
CA GLU A 30 2.29 -2.97 12.30
C GLU A 30 2.86 -3.24 10.90
N ALA A 31 4.14 -2.89 10.72
CA ALA A 31 4.84 -3.14 9.46
C ALA A 31 5.04 -4.64 9.27
N ARG A 32 4.75 -5.16 8.07
CA ARG A 32 4.79 -6.60 7.80
C ARG A 32 5.92 -6.95 6.84
N ASP A 33 6.69 -7.97 7.17
CA ASP A 33 7.64 -8.56 6.22
C ASP A 33 6.87 -9.29 5.13
N LEU A 34 7.18 -8.98 3.87
CA LEU A 34 6.44 -9.50 2.72
C LEU A 34 7.40 -9.67 1.55
N LYS A 35 7.30 -10.80 0.85
CA LYS A 35 7.96 -10.95 -0.44
C LYS A 35 7.21 -10.11 -1.47
N ILE A 36 7.80 -9.00 -1.89
CA ILE A 36 7.19 -8.05 -2.83
C ILE A 36 8.01 -8.03 -4.11
N ASP A 37 7.46 -8.58 -5.19
CA ASP A 37 8.10 -8.58 -6.52
C ASP A 37 7.60 -7.42 -7.40
N VAL A 38 6.35 -7.00 -7.19
CA VAL A 38 5.70 -5.90 -7.91
C VAL A 38 4.92 -5.04 -6.92
N ALA A 39 4.96 -3.72 -7.09
CA ALA A 39 4.19 -2.77 -6.30
C ALA A 39 3.50 -1.74 -7.19
N VAL A 40 2.28 -1.38 -6.81
CA VAL A 40 1.46 -0.36 -7.49
C VAL A 40 1.29 0.84 -6.57
N LYS A 41 1.42 2.05 -7.11
CA LYS A 41 1.12 3.31 -6.41
C LYS A 41 0.01 4.02 -7.15
N ASN A 42 -1.12 4.24 -6.47
CA ASN A 42 -2.25 4.99 -7.01
C ASN A 42 -2.22 6.47 -6.60
N ASN A 43 -2.76 7.33 -7.45
CA ASN A 43 -2.97 8.76 -7.20
C ASN A 43 -4.33 9.18 -7.77
N PHE A 44 -5.25 9.58 -6.89
CA PHE A 44 -6.56 10.10 -7.28
C PHE A 44 -6.65 11.53 -6.73
N GLY A 45 -6.31 12.50 -7.56
CA GLY A 45 -6.20 13.91 -7.19
C GLY A 45 -7.51 14.68 -7.45
N PHE A 46 -7.67 15.80 -6.74
CA PHE A 46 -8.75 16.74 -7.00
C PHE A 46 -8.74 17.22 -8.46
N GLY A 47 -9.92 17.54 -8.99
CA GLY A 47 -10.09 17.88 -10.42
C GLY A 47 -10.11 16.68 -11.35
N GLY A 48 -10.23 15.45 -10.81
CA GLY A 48 -10.40 14.22 -11.61
C GLY A 48 -9.10 13.68 -12.21
N THR A 49 -7.93 14.12 -11.73
CA THR A 49 -6.65 13.64 -12.22
C THR A 49 -6.29 12.29 -11.58
N ASN A 50 -6.33 11.23 -12.38
CA ASN A 50 -6.02 9.88 -11.95
C ASN A 50 -4.71 9.39 -12.59
N GLY A 51 -3.84 8.79 -11.78
CA GLY A 51 -2.58 8.23 -12.26
C GLY A 51 -2.10 7.07 -11.41
N THR A 52 -1.53 6.06 -12.06
CA THR A 52 -1.00 4.86 -11.41
C THR A 52 0.39 4.56 -11.93
N LEU A 53 1.31 4.24 -11.01
CA LEU A 53 2.66 3.81 -11.33
C LEU A 53 2.85 2.36 -10.89
N VAL A 54 3.54 1.59 -11.73
CA VAL A 54 3.90 0.19 -11.45
C VAL A 54 5.41 0.08 -11.38
N PHE A 55 5.90 -0.53 -10.31
CA PHE A 55 7.32 -0.80 -10.09
C PHE A 55 7.51 -2.30 -9.92
N LYS A 56 8.56 -2.84 -10.53
CA LYS A 56 9.00 -4.22 -10.35
C LYS A 56 10.39 -4.22 -9.75
N ARG A 57 10.64 -5.16 -8.84
CA ARG A 57 11.97 -5.41 -8.31
C ARG A 57 12.88 -5.95 -9.42
N ALA A 58 14.10 -5.43 -9.51
CA ALA A 58 15.14 -5.93 -10.41
C ALA A 58 15.71 -7.26 -9.91
#